data_AF-A0AAW4CN39-F1
#
_entry.id   AF-A0AAW4CN39-F1
#
_cell.length_a   1.000
_cell.length_b   1.000
_cell.length_c   1.000
_cell.angle_alpha   90.00
_cell.angle_beta   90.00
_cell.angle_gamma   90.00
#
_symmetry.space_group_name_H-M   'P 1'
#
loop_
_entity.id
_entity.type
_entity.pdbx_description
1 polymer ?
#
loop_
_entity_poly.entity_id
_entity_poly.type
_entity_poly.pdbx_seq_one_letter_code
_entity_poly.pdbx_strand_id
1 'polypeptide(L)'
;GIAAVSVLLYHIPHAPAFQAFAIPLFSRAYLAVDLFFILSGFVISYGYYDRLMHNLGRSSYMDFLINRTARVWPLHLIVTLVFMARILVNVSGTQAIPLDLPNILTNLLMIQSWGWGTQPIAGNSWSVSTEVAAYLLYPLIAIMAFSRWAWAQLALCVGILVLVASS
;
A
#
# COMPACT_ATOMS: atom_id res chain seq x y z
N GLY A 1 -6.05 -11.96 12.92
CA GLY A 1 -5.60 -13.36 12.77
C GLY A 1 -6.15 -13.99 11.51
N ILE A 2 -7.45 -14.31 11.50
CA ILE A 2 -8.12 -15.07 10.42
C ILE A 2 -7.88 -14.44 9.04
N ALA A 3 -8.10 -13.13 8.87
CA ALA A 3 -7.87 -12.44 7.60
C ALA A 3 -6.44 -12.59 7.05
N ALA A 4 -5.41 -12.50 7.92
CA ALA A 4 -4.02 -12.66 7.50
C ALA A 4 -3.71 -14.10 7.08
N VAL A 5 -4.26 -15.09 7.80
CA VAL A 5 -4.15 -16.51 7.43
C VAL A 5 -4.84 -16.78 6.10
N SER A 6 -6.02 -16.19 5.87
CA SER A 6 -6.73 -16.32 4.59
C SER A 6 -5.89 -15.79 3.41
N VAL A 7 -5.22 -14.65 3.57
CA VAL A 7 -4.33 -14.08 2.54
C VAL A 7 -3.12 -14.99 2.28
N LEU A 8 -2.53 -15.57 3.33
CA LEU A 8 -1.44 -16.53 3.20
C LEU A 8 -1.90 -17.76 2.39
N LEU A 9 -3.05 -18.34 2.75
CA LEU A 9 -3.62 -19.50 2.06
C LEU A 9 -3.98 -19.21 0.60
N TYR A 10 -4.31 -17.96 0.26
CA TYR A 10 -4.49 -17.53 -1.12
C TYR A 10 -3.17 -17.45 -1.91
N HIS A 11 -2.06 -17.07 -1.28
CA HIS A 11 -0.77 -16.94 -1.97
C HIS A 11 -0.02 -18.27 -2.15
N ILE A 12 -0.22 -19.25 -1.26
CA ILE A 12 0.47 -20.55 -1.35
C ILE A 12 0.35 -21.19 -2.74
N PRO A 13 -0.85 -21.33 -3.33
CA PRO A 13 -1.01 -22.01 -4.63
C PRO A 13 -0.44 -21.22 -5.82
N HIS A 14 -0.17 -19.92 -5.66
CA HIS A 14 0.45 -19.10 -6.71
C HIS A 14 1.95 -19.40 -6.87
N ALA A 15 2.57 -20.06 -5.89
CA ALA A 15 3.91 -20.61 -6.05
C ALA A 15 3.84 -21.95 -6.82
N PRO A 16 4.63 -22.14 -7.89
CA PRO A 16 4.57 -23.35 -8.72
C PRO A 16 4.70 -24.66 -7.93
N ALA A 17 5.55 -24.67 -6.90
CA ALA A 17 5.78 -25.83 -6.04
C ALA A 17 4.57 -26.24 -5.18
N PHE A 18 3.58 -25.34 -5.02
CA PHE A 18 2.46 -25.53 -4.09
C PHE A 18 1.08 -25.42 -4.78
N GLN A 19 1.02 -25.45 -6.11
CA GLN A 19 -0.24 -25.37 -6.87
C GLN A 19 -1.29 -26.41 -6.43
N ALA A 20 -0.85 -27.61 -6.05
CA ALA A 20 -1.72 -28.69 -5.56
C ALA A 20 -2.44 -28.37 -4.24
N PHE A 21 -1.99 -27.37 -3.48
CA PHE A 21 -2.59 -26.92 -2.22
C PHE A 21 -3.65 -25.82 -2.43
N ALA A 22 -4.18 -25.67 -3.64
CA ALA A 22 -5.27 -24.74 -3.91
C ALA A 22 -6.52 -25.09 -3.10
N ILE A 23 -6.95 -24.16 -2.23
CA ILE A 23 -8.16 -24.28 -1.44
C ILE A 23 -9.21 -23.32 -2.04
N PRO A 24 -10.27 -23.83 -2.71
CA PRO A 24 -11.26 -22.98 -3.38
C PRO A 24 -11.94 -21.96 -2.46
N LEU A 25 -12.10 -22.30 -1.18
CA LEU A 25 -12.65 -21.41 -0.15
C LEU A 25 -11.88 -20.08 -0.02
N PHE A 26 -10.56 -20.10 -0.25
CA PHE A 26 -9.70 -18.92 -0.14
C PHE A 26 -9.40 -18.24 -1.48
N SER A 27 -10.03 -18.67 -2.58
CA SER A 27 -9.84 -18.10 -3.92
C SER A 27 -10.10 -16.59 -4.01
N ARG A 28 -10.90 -16.04 -3.10
CA ARG A 28 -11.20 -14.60 -3.00
C ARG A 28 -10.60 -13.93 -1.78
N ALA A 29 -9.64 -14.54 -1.10
CA ALA A 29 -9.07 -13.96 0.12
C ALA A 29 -8.20 -12.71 -0.15
N TYR A 30 -7.94 -12.36 -1.42
CA TYR A 30 -7.41 -11.04 -1.77
C TYR A 30 -8.31 -9.90 -1.24
N LEU A 31 -9.62 -10.12 -1.11
CA LEU A 31 -10.57 -9.16 -0.51
C LEU A 31 -10.26 -8.82 0.96
N ALA A 32 -9.56 -9.71 1.67
CA ALA A 32 -9.11 -9.43 3.03
C ALA A 32 -8.04 -8.32 3.06
N VAL A 33 -7.29 -8.12 1.96
CA VAL A 33 -6.36 -7.00 1.80
C VAL A 33 -7.13 -5.68 1.71
N ASP A 34 -8.24 -5.65 0.96
CA ASP A 34 -9.12 -4.48 0.88
C ASP A 34 -9.69 -4.12 2.26
N LEU A 35 -10.08 -5.12 3.05
CA LEU A 35 -10.51 -4.91 4.43
C LEU A 35 -9.41 -4.29 5.30
N PHE A 36 -8.15 -4.72 5.16
CA PHE A 36 -7.03 -4.11 5.89
C PHE A 36 -6.84 -2.63 5.53
N PHE A 37 -7.00 -2.26 4.26
CA PHE A 37 -6.95 -0.87 3.84
C PHE A 37 -8.09 -0.03 4.42
N ILE A 38 -9.32 -0.54 4.39
CA ILE A 38 -10.48 0.14 4.99
C ILE A 38 -10.27 0.35 6.48
N LEU A 39 -9.79 -0.69 7.20
CA LEU A 39 -9.49 -0.60 8.62
C LEU A 39 -8.35 0.37 8.92
N SER A 40 -7.28 0.38 8.12
CA SER A 40 -6.18 1.35 8.26
C SER A 40 -6.70 2.78 8.13
N GLY A 41 -7.51 3.06 7.09
CA GLY A 41 -8.18 4.33 6.88
C GLY A 41 -9.05 4.73 8.08
N PHE A 42 -9.87 3.82 8.59
CA PHE A 42 -10.69 4.07 9.78
C PHE A 42 -9.85 4.42 11.02
N VAL A 43 -8.78 3.68 11.29
CA VAL A 43 -7.89 3.91 12.45
C VAL A 43 -7.15 5.25 12.33
N ILE A 44 -6.74 5.64 11.13
CA ILE A 44 -6.15 6.96 10.87
C ILE A 44 -7.17 8.05 11.17
N SER A 45 -8.34 7.95 10.55
CA SER A 45 -9.43 8.93 10.71
C SER A 45 -9.80 9.09 12.17
N TYR A 46 -10.11 8.00 12.86
CA TYR A 46 -10.53 8.02 14.26
C TYR A 46 -9.44 8.60 15.19
N GLY A 47 -8.18 8.19 15.01
CA GLY A 47 -7.10 8.61 15.91
C GLY A 47 -6.57 10.03 15.68
N TYR A 48 -6.82 10.63 14.52
CA TYR A 48 -6.23 11.91 14.12
C TYR A 48 -7.25 12.95 13.67
N TYR A 49 -8.54 12.63 13.63
CA TYR A 49 -9.61 13.58 13.31
C TYR A 49 -9.54 14.84 14.18
N ASP A 50 -9.56 14.71 15.51
CA ASP A 50 -9.59 15.88 16.41
C ASP A 50 -8.34 16.74 16.29
N ARG A 51 -7.18 16.10 16.14
CA ARG A 51 -5.91 16.80 15.92
C ARG A 51 -5.91 17.57 14.61
N LEU A 52 -6.44 16.97 13.55
CA LEU A 52 -6.48 17.61 12.24
C LEU A 52 -7.54 18.74 12.18
N MET A 53 -8.71 18.58 12.80
CA MET A 53 -9.77 19.58 12.74
C MET A 53 -9.55 20.78 13.67
N HIS A 54 -9.01 20.54 14.87
CA HIS A 54 -8.85 21.60 15.88
C HIS A 54 -7.44 22.22 15.89
N ASN A 55 -6.42 21.49 15.42
CA ASN A 55 -5.02 21.92 15.44
C ASN A 55 -4.36 21.68 14.07
N LEU A 56 -4.81 22.41 13.05
CA LEU A 56 -4.22 22.51 11.70
C LEU A 56 -2.77 23.07 11.68
N GLY A 57 -2.01 22.90 12.76
CA GLY A 57 -0.58 23.20 12.78
C GLY A 57 0.16 22.20 11.90
N ARG A 58 0.86 22.70 10.88
CA ARG A 58 1.75 21.94 9.99
C ARG A 58 2.67 20.96 10.75
N SER A 59 3.10 21.34 11.96
CA SER A 59 3.92 20.49 12.83
C SER A 59 3.22 19.18 13.24
N SER A 60 1.95 19.24 13.69
CA SER A 60 1.25 18.06 14.23
C SER A 60 1.01 16.99 13.16
N TYR A 61 0.79 17.41 11.91
CA TYR A 61 0.62 16.49 10.79
C TYR A 61 1.95 15.89 10.31
N MET A 62 3.04 16.67 10.30
CA MET A 62 4.38 16.12 10.00
C MET A 62 4.79 15.09 11.05
N ASP A 63 4.51 15.34 12.34
CA ASP A 63 4.77 14.38 13.41
C ASP A 63 3.96 13.09 13.24
N PHE A 64 2.72 13.18 12.75
CA PHE A 64 1.91 12.01 12.39
C PHE A 64 2.57 11.18 11.28
N LEU A 65 2.95 11.84 10.18
CA LEU A 65 3.57 11.16 9.04
C LEU A 65 4.89 10.50 9.41
N ILE A 66 5.75 11.21 10.14
CA ILE A 66 7.04 10.69 10.60
C ILE A 66 6.82 9.49 11.52
N ASN A 67 5.96 9.61 12.54
CA ASN A 67 5.74 8.53 13.50
C ASN A 67 5.17 7.26 12.85
N ARG A 68 4.30 7.38 11.84
CA ARG A 68 3.77 6.21 11.14
C ARG A 68 4.79 5.63 10.16
N THR A 69 5.41 6.47 9.34
CA THR A 69 6.37 6.01 8.33
C THR A 69 7.60 5.39 8.98
N ALA A 70 8.12 5.98 10.07
CA ALA A 70 9.29 5.46 10.79
C ALA A 70 9.04 4.09 11.43
N ARG A 71 7.79 3.69 11.68
CA ARG A 71 7.46 2.35 12.19
C ARG A 71 7.55 1.27 11.09
N VAL A 72 7.20 1.62 9.85
CA VAL A 72 7.13 0.67 8.72
C VAL A 72 8.42 0.64 7.92
N TRP A 73 9.09 1.78 7.80
CA TRP A 73 10.28 1.96 6.97
C TRP A 73 11.45 1.01 7.29
N PRO A 74 11.82 0.75 8.57
CA PRO A 74 12.95 -0.13 8.87
C PRO A 74 12.73 -1.57 8.39
N LEU A 75 11.52 -2.09 8.60
CA LEU A 75 11.15 -3.44 8.17
C LEU A 75 11.11 -3.51 6.64
N HIS A 76 10.49 -2.52 5.99
CA HIS A 76 10.42 -2.43 4.54
C HIS A 76 11.82 -2.40 3.90
N LEU A 77 12.74 -1.62 4.48
CA LEU A 77 14.12 -1.54 4.01
C LEU A 77 14.82 -2.91 4.09
N ILE A 78 14.72 -3.59 5.23
CA ILE A 78 15.34 -4.92 5.43
C ILE A 78 14.78 -5.91 4.41
N VAL A 79 13.45 -5.98 4.26
CA VAL A 79 12.79 -6.90 3.31
C VAL A 79 13.21 -6.57 1.87
N THR A 80 13.24 -5.30 1.50
CA THR A 80 13.67 -4.86 0.16
C THR A 80 15.11 -5.26 -0.12
N LEU A 81 16.03 -5.05 0.82
CA LEU A 81 17.44 -5.45 0.68
C LEU A 81 17.61 -6.97 0.56
N VAL A 82 16.86 -7.75 1.34
CA VAL A 82 16.89 -9.23 1.25
C VAL A 82 16.40 -9.71 -0.11
N PHE A 83 15.30 -9.16 -0.62
CA PHE A 83 14.79 -9.51 -1.94
C PHE A 83 15.74 -9.06 -3.07
N MET A 84 16.35 -7.89 -2.94
CA MET A 84 17.37 -7.41 -3.88
C MET A 84 18.59 -8.34 -3.91
N ALA A 85 19.10 -8.77 -2.74
CA ALA A 85 20.19 -9.73 -2.65
C ALA A 85 19.82 -11.10 -3.28
N ARG A 86 18.58 -11.57 -3.05
CA ARG A 86 18.07 -12.80 -3.67
C ARG A 86 18.07 -12.71 -5.20
N ILE A 87 17.66 -11.57 -5.76
CA ILE A 87 17.65 -11.33 -7.22
C ILE A 87 19.09 -11.32 -7.76
N LEU A 88 20.02 -10.64 -7.10
CA LEU A 88 21.43 -10.55 -7.51
C LEU A 88 22.14 -11.90 -7.52
N VAL A 89 21.87 -12.75 -6.53
CA VAL A 89 22.46 -14.11 -6.44
C VAL A 89 21.72 -15.12 -7.34
N ASN A 90 20.64 -14.69 -8.01
CA ASN A 90 19.81 -15.50 -8.90
C ASN A 90 19.39 -16.85 -8.28
N VAL A 91 19.05 -16.84 -6.99
CA VAL A 91 18.73 -18.06 -6.22
C VAL A 91 17.56 -18.86 -6.83
N SER A 92 16.72 -18.23 -7.66
CA SER A 92 15.50 -18.83 -8.19
C SER A 92 15.43 -18.95 -9.71
N GLY A 93 16.43 -18.47 -10.47
CA GLY A 93 16.49 -18.59 -11.94
C GLY A 93 15.38 -17.89 -12.73
N THR A 94 14.39 -17.30 -12.06
CA THR A 94 13.07 -16.96 -12.66
C THR A 94 12.61 -15.53 -12.39
N GLN A 95 13.42 -14.68 -11.73
CA GLN A 95 13.01 -13.32 -11.39
C GLN A 95 13.76 -12.27 -12.21
N ALA A 96 13.13 -11.84 -13.31
CA ALA A 96 13.59 -10.71 -14.12
C ALA A 96 12.95 -9.39 -13.63
N ILE A 97 13.05 -9.10 -12.32
CA ILE A 97 12.71 -7.76 -11.83
C ILE A 97 13.93 -6.87 -12.13
N PRO A 98 13.77 -5.79 -12.90
CA PRO A 98 14.91 -4.92 -13.23
C PRO A 98 15.42 -4.24 -11.95
N LEU A 99 16.73 -4.32 -11.72
CA LEU A 99 17.43 -3.62 -10.64
C LEU A 99 18.10 -2.35 -11.20
N ASP A 100 17.36 -1.59 -12.00
CA ASP A 100 17.77 -0.29 -12.47
C ASP A 100 17.65 0.76 -11.34
N LEU A 101 18.43 1.82 -11.45
CA LEU A 101 18.49 2.87 -10.43
C LEU A 101 17.09 3.46 -10.10
N PRO A 102 16.20 3.75 -11.08
CA PRO A 102 14.85 4.20 -10.79
C PRO A 102 14.03 3.21 -9.96
N ASN A 103 14.11 1.91 -10.25
CA ASN A 103 13.36 0.90 -9.50
C ASN A 103 13.85 0.76 -8.07
N ILE A 104 15.17 0.78 -7.89
CA ILE A 104 15.79 0.73 -6.56
C ILE A 104 15.36 1.95 -5.74
N LEU A 105 15.49 3.16 -6.29
CA LEU A 105 15.14 4.40 -5.59
C LEU A 105 13.65 4.44 -5.22
N THR A 106 12.76 4.09 -6.15
CA THR A 106 11.32 4.10 -5.89
C THR A 106 10.92 3.06 -4.84
N ASN A 107 11.54 1.88 -4.82
CA ASN A 107 11.31 0.89 -3.77
C ASN A 107 11.90 1.32 -2.41
N LEU A 108 13.08 1.94 -2.36
CA LEU A 108 13.67 2.45 -1.12
C LEU A 108 12.86 3.60 -0.50
N LEU A 109 12.25 4.42 -1.35
CA LEU A 109 11.40 5.54 -0.95
C LEU A 109 9.92 5.14 -0.72
N MET A 110 9.56 3.87 -0.92
CA MET A 110 8.18 3.37 -0.80
C MET A 110 7.18 4.04 -1.77
N ILE A 111 7.64 4.49 -2.94
CA ILE A 111 6.82 5.17 -3.97
C ILE A 111 6.69 4.35 -5.27
N GLN A 112 7.13 3.09 -5.26
CA GLN A 112 7.12 2.21 -6.42
C GLN A 112 5.71 1.95 -7.00
N SER A 113 4.64 2.14 -6.21
CA SER A 113 3.25 1.95 -6.67
C SER A 113 2.55 3.23 -7.11
N TRP A 114 3.25 4.36 -7.18
CA TRP A 114 2.63 5.67 -7.46
C TRP A 114 2.59 6.01 -8.97
N GLY A 115 3.02 5.09 -9.83
CA GLY A 115 3.12 5.29 -11.28
C GLY A 115 4.49 5.74 -11.78
N TRP A 116 5.48 5.85 -10.89
CA TRP A 116 6.85 6.29 -11.20
C TRP A 116 7.88 5.14 -11.19
N GLY A 117 7.51 3.98 -10.63
CA GLY A 117 8.39 2.82 -10.44
C GLY A 117 8.05 1.66 -11.37
N THR A 118 9.03 0.79 -11.62
CA THR A 118 8.97 -0.24 -12.66
C THR A 118 8.58 -1.64 -12.18
N GLN A 119 8.70 -2.00 -10.89
CA GLN A 119 7.97 -3.11 -10.25
C GLN A 119 8.34 -3.25 -8.75
N PRO A 120 7.44 -3.75 -7.88
CA PRO A 120 7.79 -4.03 -6.48
C PRO A 120 8.90 -5.09 -6.35
N ILE A 121 10.04 -4.74 -5.75
CA ILE A 121 11.19 -5.66 -5.53
C ILE A 121 10.79 -6.78 -4.56
N ALA A 122 10.10 -6.41 -3.48
CA ALA A 122 9.38 -7.36 -2.64
C ALA A 122 7.93 -7.42 -3.13
N GLY A 123 7.46 -8.60 -3.54
CA GLY A 123 6.18 -8.75 -4.26
C GLY A 123 4.94 -8.22 -3.53
N ASN A 124 4.97 -8.13 -2.20
CA ASN A 124 3.90 -7.57 -1.37
C ASN A 124 4.14 -6.12 -0.92
N SER A 125 5.26 -5.50 -1.32
CA SER A 125 5.60 -4.13 -0.89
C SER A 125 4.73 -3.04 -1.52
N TRP A 126 3.95 -3.38 -2.56
CA TRP A 126 2.98 -2.46 -3.16
C TRP A 126 1.98 -1.94 -2.12
N SER A 127 1.55 -2.79 -1.18
CA SER A 127 0.54 -2.40 -0.20
C SER A 127 1.07 -1.35 0.78
N VAL A 128 2.35 -1.45 1.11
CA VAL A 128 3.06 -0.50 1.95
C VAL A 128 3.23 0.84 1.22
N SER A 129 3.55 0.80 -0.08
CA SER A 129 3.63 2.01 -0.92
C SER A 129 2.28 2.73 -1.01
N THR A 130 1.19 1.98 -1.17
CA THR A 130 -0.17 2.55 -1.16
C THR A 130 -0.57 3.10 0.20
N GLU A 131 -0.10 2.49 1.30
CA GLU A 131 -0.38 2.98 2.65
C GLU A 131 0.31 4.34 2.90
N VAL A 132 1.56 4.52 2.46
CA VAL A 132 2.24 5.82 2.53
C VAL A 132 1.52 6.88 1.70
N ALA A 133 1.01 6.54 0.51
CA ALA A 133 0.18 7.44 -0.28
C ALA A 133 -1.10 7.83 0.47
N ALA A 134 -1.78 6.88 1.11
CA ALA A 134 -2.97 7.15 1.90
C ALA A 134 -2.68 8.09 3.07
N TYR A 135 -1.53 7.93 3.73
CA TYR A 135 -1.10 8.84 4.81
C TYR A 135 -0.94 10.27 4.32
N LEU A 136 -0.33 10.46 3.14
CA LEU A 136 -0.11 11.78 2.54
C LEU A 136 -1.39 12.43 2.04
N LEU A 137 -2.32 11.64 1.50
CA LEU A 137 -3.61 12.11 0.98
C LEU A 137 -4.65 12.36 2.08
N TYR A 138 -4.49 11.76 3.24
CA TYR A 138 -5.42 11.87 4.37
C TYR A 138 -5.91 13.30 4.68
N PRO A 139 -5.06 14.35 4.80
CA PRO A 139 -5.55 15.70 5.09
C PRO A 139 -6.42 16.27 3.98
N LEU A 140 -6.09 16.00 2.71
CA LEU A 140 -6.92 16.42 1.58
C LEU A 140 -8.27 15.71 1.61
N ILE A 141 -8.25 14.39 1.85
CA ILE A 141 -9.47 13.59 1.99
C ILE A 141 -10.34 14.09 3.15
N ALA A 142 -9.74 14.39 4.30
CA ALA A 142 -10.45 14.91 5.45
C ALA A 142 -11.11 16.26 5.13
N ILE A 143 -10.37 17.23 4.56
CA ILE A 143 -10.92 18.54 4.19
C ILE A 143 -12.06 18.40 3.17
N MET A 144 -11.94 17.51 2.19
CA MET A 144 -12.99 17.25 1.20
C MET A 144 -14.22 16.58 1.85
N ALA A 145 -14.02 15.60 2.73
CA ALA A 145 -15.11 14.86 3.37
C ALA A 145 -15.99 15.75 4.26
N PHE A 146 -15.42 16.79 4.89
CA PHE A 146 -16.16 17.75 5.71
C PHE A 146 -16.62 19.01 4.96
N SER A 147 -16.42 19.06 3.64
CA SER A 147 -16.95 20.13 2.79
C SER A 147 -18.47 19.97 2.60
N ARG A 148 -19.20 21.10 2.51
CA ARG A 148 -20.61 21.10 2.08
C ARG A 148 -20.84 20.48 0.69
N TRP A 149 -19.77 20.31 -0.08
CA TRP A 149 -19.76 19.72 -1.42
C TRP A 149 -19.17 18.30 -1.46
N ALA A 150 -19.01 17.62 -0.33
CA ALA A 150 -18.36 16.30 -0.26
C ALA A 150 -18.91 15.30 -1.28
N TRP A 151 -20.23 15.25 -1.47
CA TRP A 151 -20.86 14.38 -2.48
C TRP A 151 -20.53 14.74 -3.92
N ALA A 152 -20.44 16.04 -4.24
CA ALA A 152 -20.04 16.50 -5.57
C ALA A 152 -18.55 16.22 -5.84
N GLN A 153 -17.70 16.40 -4.82
CA GLN A 153 -16.27 16.05 -4.88
C GLN A 153 -16.07 14.55 -5.04
N LEU A 154 -16.83 13.73 -4.32
CA LEU A 154 -16.82 12.27 -4.46
C LEU A 154 -17.26 11.87 -5.87
N ALA A 155 -18.35 12.43 -6.38
CA ALA A 155 -18.82 12.16 -7.74
C ALA A 155 -17.78 12.54 -8.80
N LEU A 156 -17.08 13.67 -8.61
CA LEU A 156 -15.98 14.08 -9.49
C LEU A 156 -14.80 13.10 -9.43
N CYS A 157 -14.38 12.70 -8.23
CA CYS A 157 -13.30 11.70 -8.07
C CYS A 157 -13.65 10.37 -8.73
N VAL A 158 -14.90 9.89 -8.55
CA VAL A 158 -15.39 8.67 -9.21
C VAL A 158 -15.41 8.86 -10.73
N GLY A 159 -15.87 10.02 -11.22
CA GLY A 159 -15.86 10.33 -12.65
C GLY A 159 -14.46 10.30 -13.26
N ILE A 160 -13.47 10.90 -12.58
CA ILE A 160 -12.06 10.88 -13.02
C ILE A 160 -11.53 9.46 -13.05
N LEU A 161 -11.81 8.65 -12.02
CA LEU A 161 -11.38 7.25 -11.96
C LEU A 161 -11.98 6.41 -13.09
N VAL A 162 -13.25 6.62 -13.42
CA VAL A 162 -13.91 5.95 -14.55
C VAL A 162 -13.27 6.36 -15.88
N LEU A 163 -12.96 7.65 -16.06
CA LEU A 163 -12.29 8.15 -17.27
C LEU A 163 -10.89 7.52 -17.43
N VAL A 164 -10.10 7.50 -16.36
CA VAL A 164 -8.75 6.88 -16.36
C VAL A 164 -8.83 5.37 -16.56
N ALA A 165 -9.84 4.69 -16.03
CA ALA A 165 -10.04 3.26 -16.25
C ALA A 165 -10.53 2.93 -17.68
N SER A 166 -11.04 3.92 -18.41
CA SER A 166 -11.53 3.78 -19.78
C SER A 166 -10.53 4.19 -20.87
N SER A 167 -9.39 4.78 -20.48
CA SER A 167 -8.28 5.17 -21.36
C SER A 167 -7.16 4.14 -21.36
#